data_AF-A0A4R2PEQ2-F1
#
_entry.id   AF-A0A4R2PEQ2-F1
#
_cell.length_a   1.000
_cell.length_b   1.000
_cell.length_c   1.000
_cell.angle_alpha   90.00
_cell.angle_beta   90.00
_cell.angle_gamma   90.00
#
_symmetry.space_group_name_H-M   'P 1'
#
loop_
_entity.id
_entity.type
_entity.pdbx_description
1 polymer ?
#
loop_
_entity_poly.entity_id
_entity_poly.type
_entity_poly.pdbx_seq_one_letter_code
_entity_poly.pdbx_strand_id
1 'polypeptide(L)' 'MAAGEIARRLDVPQNTMSAHLGILARAGIVRSERHSRSIIYRADLDGLRALTLFLVKDCCAGSPELCAPLIAELTPCC' A
#
# COMPACT_ATOMS: atom_id res chain seq x y z
N MET A 1 -10.19 7.52 -3.91
CA MET A 1 -11.37 7.10 -4.71
C MET A 1 -12.36 6.40 -3.80
N ALA A 2 -13.65 6.38 -4.14
CA ALA A 2 -14.62 5.58 -3.39
C ALA A 2 -14.35 4.08 -3.60
N ALA A 3 -14.69 3.23 -2.62
CA ALA A 3 -14.55 1.77 -2.73
C ALA A 3 -15.24 1.23 -4.01
N GLY A 4 -16.44 1.76 -4.29
CA GLY A 4 -17.21 1.62 -5.54
C GLY A 4 -16.37 1.66 -6.81
N GLU A 5 -15.65 2.77 -6.95
CA GLU A 5 -14.86 3.07 -8.13
C GLU A 5 -13.58 2.24 -8.17
N ILE A 6 -12.96 1.94 -7.03
CA ILE A 6 -11.77 1.08 -6.96
C ILE A 6 -12.11 -0.35 -7.40
N ALA A 7 -13.20 -0.90 -6.87
CA ALA A 7 -13.73 -2.21 -7.24
C ALA A 7 -14.00 -2.31 -8.74
N ARG A 8 -14.63 -1.30 -9.34
CA ARG A 8 -14.92 -1.26 -10.77
C ARG A 8 -13.65 -1.26 -11.63
N ARG A 9 -12.62 -0.51 -11.23
CA ARG A 9 -11.36 -0.43 -12.01
C ARG A 9 -10.51 -1.70 -11.90
N LEU A 10 -10.61 -2.40 -10.78
CA LEU A 10 -9.85 -3.63 -10.54
C LEU A 10 -10.64 -4.90 -10.85
N ASP A 11 -11.88 -4.77 -11.34
CA ASP A 11 -12.81 -5.86 -11.63
C ASP A 11 -13.01 -6.81 -10.43
N VAL A 12 -13.21 -6.23 -9.24
CA VAL A 12 -13.42 -6.95 -7.98
C VAL A 12 -14.84 -6.68 -7.45
N PRO A 13 -15.55 -7.69 -6.89
CA PRO A 13 -16.81 -7.48 -6.21
C PRO A 13 -16.74 -6.40 -5.11
N GLN A 14 -17.78 -5.57 -4.99
CA GLN A 14 -17.81 -4.43 -4.07
C GLN A 14 -17.63 -4.80 -2.60
N ASN A 15 -18.28 -5.90 -2.18
CA ASN A 15 -18.15 -6.45 -0.83
C ASN A 15 -16.70 -6.90 -0.54
N THR A 16 -16.08 -7.59 -1.50
CA THR A 16 -14.68 -8.05 -1.41
C THR A 16 -13.72 -6.88 -1.36
N MET A 17 -13.90 -5.87 -2.21
CA MET A 17 -13.06 -4.67 -2.20
C MET A 17 -13.19 -3.90 -0.88
N SER A 18 -14.41 -3.80 -0.33
CA SER A 18 -14.62 -3.16 0.98
C SER A 18 -13.89 -3.91 2.10
N ALA A 19 -13.90 -5.25 2.07
CA ALA A 19 -13.15 -6.07 3.01
C ALA A 19 -11.63 -5.86 2.88
N HIS A 20 -11.09 -5.86 1.66
CA HIS A 20 -9.67 -5.59 1.40
C HIS A 20 -9.26 -4.20 1.88
N LEU A 21 -10.01 -3.16 1.53
CA LEU A 21 -9.73 -1.80 1.96
C LEU A 21 -9.81 -1.66 3.50
N GLY A 22 -10.71 -2.38 4.16
CA GLY A 22 -10.76 -2.44 5.61
C GLY A 22 -9.51 -3.09 6.24
N ILE A 23 -9.00 -4.17 5.64
CA ILE A 23 -7.75 -4.81 6.07
C ILE A 23 -6.56 -3.85 5.88
N LEU A 24 -6.44 -3.26 4.68
CA LEU A 24 -5.37 -2.33 4.37
C LEU A 24 -5.39 -1.09 5.27
N ALA A 25 -6.57 -0.61 5.63
CA ALA A 25 -6.71 0.54 6.53
C ALA A 25 -6.24 0.20 7.95
N ARG A 26 -6.62 -0.99 8.46
CA ARG A 26 -6.13 -1.47 9.77
C ARG A 26 -4.62 -1.73 9.76
N ALA A 27 -4.07 -2.14 8.63
CA ALA A 27 -2.64 -2.34 8.45
C ALA A 27 -1.85 -1.02 8.26
N GLY A 28 -2.53 0.13 8.18
CA GLY A 28 -1.87 1.43 7.97
C GLY A 28 -1.34 1.65 6.56
N ILE A 29 -1.82 0.90 5.55
CA ILE A 29 -1.36 0.99 4.16
C ILE A 29 -2.27 1.89 3.31
N VAL A 30 -3.52 2.09 3.73
CA VAL A 30 -4.44 3.05 3.12
C VAL A 30 -5.09 3.91 4.20
N ARG A 31 -5.40 5.15 3.84
CA ARG A 31 -6.22 6.06 4.65
C ARG A 31 -7.61 6.15 4.06
N SER A 32 -8.60 6.25 4.94
CA SER A 32 -10.00 6.46 4.58
C SER A 32 -10.50 7.76 5.17
N GLU A 33 -11.11 8.60 4.35
CA GLU A 33 -11.71 9.86 4.79
C GLU A 33 -13.18 9.89 4.38
N ARG A 34 -14.05 10.30 5.29
CA ARG A 34 -15.48 10.43 4.99
C ARG A 34 -15.73 11.75 4.29
N HIS A 35 -16.20 11.68 3.05
CA HIS A 35 -16.60 12.82 2.26
C HIS A 35 -18.11 12.75 2.00
N SER A 36 -18.89 13.41 2.86
CA SER A 36 -20.37 13.37 2.87
C SER A 36 -20.91 11.93 2.95
N ARG A 37 -21.47 11.43 1.84
CA ARG A 37 -22.09 10.11 1.69
C ARG A 37 -21.12 9.00 1.26
N SER A 38 -19.87 9.35 0.96
CA SER A 38 -18.88 8.39 0.44
C SER A 38 -17.63 8.36 1.30
N ILE A 39 -17.01 7.19 1.43
CA ILE A 39 -15.68 7.03 2.02
C ILE A 39 -14.66 7.01 0.89
N ILE A 40 -13.69 7.91 0.96
CA ILE A 40 -12.63 8.05 -0.01
C ILE A 40 -11.37 7.39 0.54
N TYR A 41 -10.84 6.43 -0.20
CA TYR A 41 -9.60 5.75 0.11
C TYR A 41 -8.43 6.36 -0.67
N ARG A 42 -7.29 6.45 0.00
CA ARG A 42 -6.00 6.88 -0.56
C ARG A 42 -4.89 5.99 -0.01
N ALA A 43 -3.83 5.79 -0.77
CA ALA A 43 -2.64 5.13 -0.25
C ALA A 43 -2.03 5.94 0.92
N ASP A 44 -1.60 5.24 1.96
CA ASP A 44 -0.76 5.78 3.01
C ASP A 44 0.70 5.54 2.62
N LEU A 45 1.34 6.55 2.04
CA LEU A 45 2.72 6.43 1.58
C LEU A 45 3.71 6.35 2.74
N ASP A 46 3.36 6.90 3.90
CA ASP A 46 4.21 6.83 5.09
C ASP A 46 4.17 5.42 5.68
N GLY A 47 2.99 4.83 5.79
CA GLY A 47 2.84 3.44 6.20
C GLY A 47 3.50 2.45 5.25
N LEU A 48 3.33 2.64 3.93
CA LEU A 48 3.98 1.81 2.92
C LEU A 48 5.51 1.94 2.96
N ARG A 49 6.04 3.16 3.15
CA ARG A 49 7.47 3.42 3.32
C ARG A 49 8.00 2.72 4.57
N ALA A 50 7.30 2.84 5.70
CA ALA A 50 7.70 2.21 6.95
C ALA A 50 7.74 0.68 6.82
N LEU A 51 6.73 0.07 6.19
CA LEU A 51 6.70 -1.36 5.91
C LEU A 51 7.88 -1.77 5.02
N THR A 52 8.13 -1.04 3.93
CA THR A 52 9.22 -1.34 3.01
C THR A 52 10.58 -1.24 3.71
N LEU A 53 10.79 -0.21 4.53
CA LEU A 53 12.02 -0.05 5.30
C LEU A 53 12.20 -1.17 6.33
N PHE A 54 11.14 -1.56 7.02
CA PHE A 54 11.16 -2.69 7.94
C PHE A 54 11.57 -3.97 7.20
N LEU A 55 10.88 -4.27 6.09
CA LEU A 55 11.20 -5.44 5.27
C LEU A 55 12.64 -5.38 4.77
N VAL A 56 13.13 -4.27 4.21
CA VAL A 56 14.51 -4.20 3.68
C VAL A 56 15.57 -4.28 4.77
N LYS A 57 15.35 -3.67 5.95
CA LYS A 57 16.28 -3.77 7.08
C LYS A 57 16.41 -5.21 7.59
N ASP A 58 15.31 -5.95 7.59
CA ASP A 58 15.28 -7.32 8.13
C ASP A 58 15.45 -8.41 7.06
N CYS A 59 15.14 -8.14 5.79
CA CYS A 59 15.10 -9.09 4.66
C CYS A 59 16.47 -9.71 4.41
N CYS A 60 17.53 -8.95 4.66
CA CYS A 60 18.90 -9.38 4.42
C CYS A 60 19.62 -9.81 5.72
N ALA A 61 18.92 -9.92 6.86
CA ALA A 61 19.51 -10.21 8.19
C ALA A 61 20.69 -9.29 8.55
N GLY A 62 20.67 -8.04 8.07
CA GLY A 62 21.78 -7.09 8.21
C GLY A 62 22.86 -7.16 7.10
N SER A 63 22.62 -7.86 5.99
CA SER A 63 23.55 -8.01 4.84
C SER A 63 23.16 -7.07 3.69
N PRO A 64 23.55 -5.79 3.70
CA PRO A 64 23.10 -4.80 2.72
C PRO A 64 23.39 -5.17 1.26
N GLU A 65 24.41 -5.99 0.99
CA GLU A 65 24.75 -6.50 -0.35
C GLU A 65 23.62 -7.31 -1.02
N LEU A 66 22.80 -8.03 -0.25
CA LEU A 66 21.66 -8.79 -0.79
C LEU A 66 20.51 -7.86 -1.22
N CYS A 67 20.42 -6.70 -0.58
CA CYS A 67 19.39 -5.70 -0.81
C CYS A 67 19.82 -4.68 -1.89
N ALA A 68 21.10 -4.66 -2.30
CA ALA A 68 21.64 -3.73 -3.29
C ALA A 68 21.00 -3.82 -4.69
N PRO A 69 20.74 -5.02 -5.26
CA PRO A 69 20.06 -5.13 -6.55
C PRO A 69 18.63 -4.56 -6.52
N LEU A 70 17.88 -4.84 -5.44
CA LEU A 70 16.54 -4.32 -5.23
C LEU A 70 16.54 -2.79 -5.18
N ILE A 71 17.49 -2.19 -4.46
CA ILE A 71 17.61 -0.72 -4.38
C ILE A 71 17.98 -0.14 -5.75
N ALA A 72 18.86 -0.79 -6.52
CA ALA A 72 19.21 -0.34 -7.86
C ALA A 72 18.00 -0.34 -8.82
N GLU A 73 17.14 -1.35 -8.75
CA GLU A 73 15.89 -1.41 -9.54
C GLU A 73 14.84 -0.37 -9.11
N LEU A 74 14.77 -0.04 -7.82
CA LEU A 74 13.85 0.95 -7.26
C LEU A 74 14.32 2.39 -7.47
N THR A 75 15.59 2.60 -7.80
CA THR A 75 16.14 3.93 -8.09
C THR A 75 15.76 4.29 -9.52
N PRO A 76 14.85 5.25 -9.75
CA PRO A 76 14.53 5.66 -11.11
C PRO A 76 15.80 6.14 -11.79
N CYS A 77 16.11 5.58 -12.96
CA CYS A 77 17.24 6.04 -13.76
C CYS A 77 17.01 7.50 -14.17
N CYS A 78 17.75 8.40 -13.54
CA CYS A 78 18.07 9.73 -14.03
C CYS A 78 19.56 9.73 -14.39
#